data_AF-A0A067NI24-F1
#
_entry.id   AF-A0A067NI24-F1
#
_cell.length_a   1.000
_cell.length_b   1.000
_cell.length_c   1.000
_cell.angle_alpha   90.00
_cell.angle_beta   90.00
_cell.angle_gamma   90.00
#
_symmetry.space_group_name_H-M   'P 1'
#
loop_
_entity.id
_entity.type
_entity.pdbx_description
1 polymer ?
#
loop_
_entity_poly.entity_id
_entity_poly.type
_entity_poly.pdbx_seq_one_letter_code
_entity_poly.pdbx_strand_id
1 'polypeptide(L)'
;MKFLYPASNSASGLSHSQLALKIARHSPCTSCSSCYGLRPPPGTEVLPDDQQAVQTTLVDQYGSEDEDDMQLPYLEYCGCGHFSSVHGANELELGSEEFARRGRVAIRLDELLQDVGKLTDFDYVDTDITSLRKQMQLPVSLLSPTMATFSISQKKSSSNPSSPASSVLSEVPPFKKRRISISSLSDDDDDDDDEEEERPLAARVKPSHRSGKKGPGYKSKPHPASKKHAKSNGSAKTNGHSAATVKV
;
A
#
# COMPACT_ATOMS: atom_id res chain seq x y z
N MET A 1 17.46 -13.83 -7.45
CA MET A 1 17.61 -12.73 -6.46
C MET A 1 16.28 -12.51 -5.76
N LYS A 2 16.29 -12.04 -4.52
CA LYS A 2 15.07 -11.75 -3.75
C LYS A 2 14.92 -10.24 -3.58
N PHE A 3 13.70 -9.74 -3.69
CA PHE A 3 13.35 -8.34 -3.45
C PHE A 3 12.17 -8.26 -2.49
N LEU A 4 12.07 -7.13 -1.79
CA LEU A 4 10.93 -6.82 -0.95
C LEU A 4 9.87 -6.03 -1.71
N TYR A 5 8.63 -6.22 -1.28
CA TYR A 5 7.49 -5.40 -1.67
C TYR A 5 6.76 -4.90 -0.41
N PRO A 6 6.39 -3.61 -0.35
CA PRO A 6 5.76 -3.03 0.83
C PRO A 6 4.35 -3.60 1.05
N ALA A 7 4.16 -4.35 2.13
CA ALA A 7 2.89 -4.96 2.51
C ALA A 7 1.94 -3.99 3.23
N SER A 8 2.47 -2.91 3.80
CA SER A 8 1.67 -1.90 4.50
C SER A 8 0.63 -1.25 3.58
N ASN A 9 -0.60 -1.11 4.07
CA ASN A 9 -1.69 -0.40 3.40
C ASN A 9 -1.97 0.97 4.04
N SER A 10 -1.17 1.40 5.01
CA SER A 10 -1.29 2.75 5.56
C SER A 10 -0.33 3.70 4.85
N ALA A 11 -0.86 4.80 4.28
CA ALA A 11 -0.03 5.83 3.66
C ALA A 11 1.03 6.42 4.61
N SER A 12 0.72 6.52 5.91
CA SER A 12 1.66 7.02 6.91
C SER A 12 2.75 6.02 7.30
N GLY A 13 2.54 4.73 7.01
CA GLY A 13 3.50 3.65 7.26
C GLY A 13 4.38 3.34 6.06
N LEU A 14 4.31 4.13 4.99
CA LEU A 14 5.08 3.95 3.77
C LEU A 14 6.06 5.11 3.60
N SER A 15 7.31 4.78 3.30
CA SER A 15 8.27 5.77 2.80
C SER A 15 7.85 6.25 1.41
N HIS A 16 8.44 7.38 0.98
CA HIS A 16 8.21 7.92 -0.35
C HIS A 16 8.53 6.90 -1.46
N SER A 17 9.66 6.18 -1.36
CA SER A 17 10.06 5.17 -2.35
C SER A 17 9.15 3.94 -2.36
N GLN A 18 8.65 3.51 -1.19
CA GLN A 18 7.68 2.41 -1.09
C GLN A 18 6.33 2.80 -1.72
N LEU A 19 5.87 4.03 -1.49
CA LEU A 19 4.65 4.53 -2.13
C LEU A 19 4.83 4.64 -3.65
N ALA A 20 5.99 5.13 -4.11
CA ALA A 20 6.33 5.17 -5.52
C ALA A 20 6.35 3.77 -6.15
N LEU A 21 6.87 2.77 -5.45
CA LEU A 21 6.83 1.37 -5.89
C LEU A 21 5.40 0.85 -6.05
N LYS A 22 4.51 1.13 -5.08
CA LYS A 22 3.08 0.78 -5.20
C LYS A 22 2.43 1.45 -6.40
N ILE A 23 2.69 2.74 -6.62
CA ILE A 23 2.18 3.48 -7.80
C ILE A 23 2.69 2.85 -9.10
N ALA A 24 3.99 2.56 -9.16
CA ALA A 24 4.66 2.02 -10.33
C ALA A 24 4.11 0.64 -10.73
N ARG A 25 3.77 -0.22 -9.75
CA ARG A 25 3.16 -1.55 -10.00
C ARG A 25 1.91 -1.49 -10.87
N HIS A 26 1.11 -0.43 -10.71
CA HIS A 26 -0.22 -0.28 -11.29
C HIS A 26 -0.29 0.74 -12.43
N SER A 27 0.85 1.30 -12.81
CA SER A 27 0.95 2.36 -13.81
C SER A 27 1.79 1.90 -15.01
N PRO A 28 1.35 2.19 -16.25
CA PRO A 28 2.09 1.81 -17.44
C PRO A 28 3.43 2.54 -17.50
N CYS A 29 4.41 1.87 -18.11
CA CYS A 29 5.71 2.48 -18.43
C CYS A 29 5.52 3.54 -19.52
N THR A 30 6.12 4.72 -19.36
CA THR A 30 6.10 5.76 -20.40
C THR A 30 7.08 5.47 -21.53
N SER A 31 8.11 4.65 -21.29
CA SER A 31 9.15 4.29 -22.27
C SER A 31 8.83 3.03 -23.08
N CYS A 32 7.86 2.20 -22.65
CA CYS A 32 7.50 0.95 -23.32
C CYS A 32 6.02 0.94 -23.71
N SER A 33 5.68 0.33 -24.85
CA SER A 33 4.28 0.18 -25.27
C SER A 33 3.57 -1.03 -24.64
N SER A 34 4.30 -2.04 -24.21
CA SER A 34 3.75 -3.32 -23.72
C SER A 34 3.80 -3.49 -22.20
N CYS A 35 4.35 -2.52 -21.48
CA CYS A 35 4.56 -2.64 -20.04
C CYS A 35 3.47 -1.87 -19.27
N TYR A 36 2.54 -2.61 -18.67
CA TYR A 36 1.35 -2.05 -18.01
C TYR A 36 1.53 -1.75 -16.52
N GLY A 37 2.74 -1.98 -15.99
CA GLY A 37 3.03 -1.93 -14.56
C GLY A 37 4.46 -2.36 -14.29
N LEU A 38 5.03 -1.90 -13.18
CA LEU A 38 6.30 -2.42 -12.69
C LEU A 38 6.13 -3.91 -12.38
N ARG A 39 7.05 -4.71 -12.91
CA ARG A 39 7.10 -6.17 -12.79
C ARG A 39 8.50 -6.62 -12.37
N PRO A 40 8.65 -7.63 -11.51
CA PRO A 40 9.95 -8.16 -11.19
C PRO A 40 10.67 -8.70 -12.44
N PRO A 41 12.01 -8.57 -12.55
CA PRO A 41 12.76 -9.25 -13.60
C PRO A 41 12.58 -10.77 -13.56
N PRO A 42 12.68 -11.48 -14.70
CA PRO A 42 12.52 -12.93 -14.75
C PRO A 42 13.50 -13.65 -13.81
N GLY A 43 13.01 -14.68 -13.10
CA GLY A 43 13.84 -15.46 -12.16
C GLY A 43 14.15 -14.74 -10.83
N THR A 44 13.46 -13.64 -10.55
CA THR A 44 13.51 -12.97 -9.24
C THR A 44 12.28 -13.33 -8.41
N GLU A 45 12.46 -13.41 -7.10
CA GLU A 45 11.41 -13.71 -6.14
C GLU A 45 11.10 -12.44 -5.35
N VAL A 46 9.82 -12.10 -5.25
CA VAL A 46 9.37 -10.93 -4.50
C VAL A 46 8.63 -11.39 -3.26
N LEU A 47 9.07 -10.93 -2.10
CA LEU A 47 8.48 -11.24 -0.81
C LEU A 47 7.86 -9.99 -0.19
N PRO A 48 6.71 -10.08 0.49
CA PRO A 48 6.22 -9.01 1.34
C PRO A 48 7.22 -8.69 2.46
N ASP A 49 7.39 -7.42 2.81
CA ASP A 49 8.33 -6.98 3.86
C ASP A 49 7.93 -7.43 5.28
N ASP A 50 6.65 -7.62 5.55
CA ASP A 50 6.14 -8.20 6.80
C ASP A 50 6.55 -9.67 7.01
N GLN A 51 6.76 -10.43 5.93
CA GLN A 51 7.25 -11.81 5.98
C GLN A 51 8.76 -11.91 6.26
N GLN A 52 9.53 -10.86 5.94
CA GLN A 52 10.96 -10.83 6.22
C GLN A 52 11.22 -10.80 7.73
N ALA A 53 10.44 -10.02 8.49
CA ALA A 53 10.54 -9.95 9.95
C ALA A 53 10.30 -11.30 10.64
N VAL A 54 9.47 -12.17 10.05
CA VAL A 54 9.21 -13.52 10.57
C VAL A 54 10.37 -14.48 10.25
N GLN A 55 11.04 -14.29 9.11
CA GLN A 55 12.17 -15.14 8.73
C GLN A 55 13.42 -14.82 9.55
N THR A 56 13.76 -13.53 9.76
CA THR A 56 14.90 -13.11 10.58
C THR A 56 14.76 -13.57 12.03
N THR A 57 13.59 -13.35 12.65
CA THR A 57 13.35 -13.75 14.06
C THR A 57 13.42 -15.25 14.34
N LEU A 58 13.23 -16.12 13.33
CA LEU A 58 13.37 -17.56 13.47
C LEU A 58 14.83 -18.04 13.36
N VAL A 59 15.67 -17.37 12.58
CA VAL A 59 17.09 -17.72 12.44
C VAL A 59 17.96 -17.07 13.54
N ASP A 60 17.57 -15.91 14.06
CA ASP A 60 18.29 -15.20 15.13
C ASP A 60 18.26 -15.96 16.48
N GLN A 61 17.38 -16.96 16.62
CA GLN A 61 17.33 -17.82 17.80
C GLN A 61 18.53 -18.78 17.89
N TYR A 62 19.34 -18.89 16.84
CA TYR A 62 20.59 -19.66 16.78
C TYR A 62 21.81 -18.78 16.49
N GLY A 63 21.99 -17.68 17.24
CA GLY A 63 23.27 -17.03 17.56
C GLY A 63 24.38 -17.05 16.48
N SER A 64 24.11 -16.50 15.29
CA SER A 64 25.13 -16.22 14.29
C SER A 64 25.46 -14.73 14.37
N GLU A 65 26.59 -14.41 14.98
CA GLU A 65 27.13 -13.05 15.16
C GLU A 65 27.76 -12.50 13.86
N ASP A 66 27.21 -12.86 12.69
CA ASP A 66 27.64 -12.30 11.41
C ASP A 66 26.74 -11.11 11.08
N GLU A 67 27.24 -9.92 11.42
CA GLU A 67 26.59 -8.60 11.36
C GLU A 67 26.34 -8.07 9.93
N ASP A 68 26.15 -8.96 8.96
CA ASP A 68 25.62 -8.63 7.65
C ASP A 68 24.11 -8.94 7.63
N ASP A 69 23.36 -8.23 8.48
CA ASP A 69 21.91 -8.08 8.41
C ASP A 69 21.55 -7.44 7.06
N MET A 70 21.65 -8.23 6.00
CA MET A 70 21.54 -7.80 4.61
C MET A 70 20.06 -7.61 4.31
N GLN A 71 19.53 -6.46 4.78
CA GLN A 71 18.17 -6.01 4.51
C GLN A 71 17.94 -6.12 2.99
N LEU A 72 17.09 -7.06 2.58
CA LEU A 72 16.79 -7.27 1.18
C LEU A 72 16.32 -5.94 0.56
N PRO A 73 16.81 -5.58 -0.64
CA PRO A 73 16.39 -4.34 -1.27
C PRO A 73 14.93 -4.43 -1.71
N TYR A 74 14.24 -3.29 -1.72
CA TYR A 74 12.94 -3.20 -2.38
C TYR A 74 13.09 -3.32 -3.89
N LEU A 75 12.02 -3.74 -4.57
CA LEU A 75 12.00 -3.83 -6.01
C LEU A 75 11.99 -2.44 -6.65
N GLU A 76 13.11 -1.99 -7.22
CA GLU A 76 13.21 -0.64 -7.83
C GLU A 76 13.11 -0.62 -9.36
N TYR A 77 13.43 -1.75 -10.00
CA TYR A 77 13.53 -1.87 -11.45
C TYR A 77 12.50 -2.85 -11.98
N CYS A 78 11.86 -2.47 -13.08
CA CYS A 78 10.97 -3.34 -13.81
C CYS A 78 11.73 -4.34 -14.68
N GLY A 79 11.13 -5.49 -14.97
CA GLY A 79 11.61 -6.44 -15.97
C GLY A 79 11.70 -5.86 -17.40
N CYS A 80 11.10 -4.68 -17.67
CA CYS A 80 11.30 -3.94 -18.92
C CYS A 80 12.62 -3.14 -18.94
N GLY A 81 13.38 -3.13 -17.84
CA GLY A 81 14.67 -2.44 -17.72
C GLY A 81 14.58 -1.00 -17.21
N HIS A 82 13.39 -0.50 -16.88
CA HIS A 82 13.23 0.87 -16.40
C HIS A 82 12.84 0.97 -14.91
N PHE A 83 13.12 2.13 -14.31
CA PHE A 83 12.86 2.45 -12.92
C PHE A 83 11.38 2.75 -12.62
N SER A 84 11.00 2.66 -11.34
CA SER A 84 9.67 3.09 -10.86
C SER A 84 9.26 4.50 -11.31
N SER A 85 10.21 5.44 -11.47
CA SER A 85 9.94 6.81 -11.92
C SER A 85 9.26 6.88 -13.29
N VAL A 86 9.67 6.04 -14.25
CA VAL A 86 9.06 6.01 -15.60
C VAL A 86 7.74 5.23 -15.64
N HIS A 87 7.35 4.63 -14.53
CA HIS A 87 6.05 3.99 -14.34
C HIS A 87 5.09 4.93 -13.60
N GLY A 88 5.06 6.21 -13.98
CA GLY A 88 4.10 7.16 -13.44
C GLY A 88 4.19 7.37 -11.92
N ALA A 89 5.38 7.18 -11.34
CA ALA A 89 5.67 7.38 -9.92
C ALA A 89 6.75 8.45 -9.68
N ASN A 90 6.95 9.37 -10.63
CA ASN A 90 7.84 10.52 -10.47
C ASN A 90 7.07 11.71 -9.89
N GLU A 91 7.24 11.99 -8.59
CA GLU A 91 6.56 13.11 -7.92
C GLU A 91 6.94 14.48 -8.51
N LEU A 92 8.18 14.65 -8.97
CA LEU A 92 8.62 15.94 -9.55
C LEU A 92 7.88 16.28 -10.84
N GLU A 93 7.51 15.27 -11.62
CA GLU A 93 6.74 15.45 -12.86
C GLU A 93 5.23 15.56 -12.61
N LEU A 94 4.72 14.82 -11.62
CA LEU A 94 3.28 14.74 -11.32
C LEU A 94 2.79 15.87 -10.42
N GLY A 95 3.65 16.38 -9.54
CA GLY A 95 3.27 17.18 -8.38
C GLY A 95 2.77 16.32 -7.21
N SER A 96 2.90 16.86 -6.00
CA SER A 96 2.59 16.16 -4.75
C SER A 96 1.13 15.73 -4.61
N GLU A 97 0.18 16.54 -5.11
CA GLU A 97 -1.25 16.23 -5.04
C GLU A 97 -1.60 14.99 -5.88
N GLU A 98 -1.13 14.94 -7.12
CA GLU A 98 -1.37 13.81 -8.03
C GLU A 98 -0.62 12.56 -7.58
N PHE A 99 0.62 12.72 -7.10
CA PHE A 99 1.39 11.62 -6.50
C PHE A 99 0.65 11.02 -5.31
N ALA A 100 0.16 11.86 -4.38
CA ALA A 100 -0.62 11.41 -3.24
C ALA A 100 -1.95 10.76 -3.65
N ARG A 101 -2.63 11.28 -4.69
CA ARG A 101 -3.86 10.70 -5.23
C ARG A 101 -3.62 9.31 -5.80
N ARG A 102 -2.60 9.15 -6.67
CA ARG A 102 -2.18 7.85 -7.20
C ARG A 102 -1.75 6.90 -6.09
N GLY A 103 -1.06 7.41 -5.08
CA GLY A 103 -0.68 6.65 -3.89
C GLY A 103 -1.88 6.02 -3.18
N ARG A 104 -2.95 6.80 -2.95
CA ARG A 104 -4.20 6.28 -2.35
C ARG A 104 -4.86 5.19 -3.21
N VAL A 105 -4.91 5.38 -4.52
CA VAL A 105 -5.48 4.38 -5.44
C VAL A 105 -4.61 3.11 -5.47
N ALA A 106 -3.29 3.25 -5.48
CA ALA A 106 -2.35 2.13 -5.47
C ALA A 106 -2.41 1.31 -4.17
N ILE A 107 -2.53 1.98 -3.02
CA ILE A 107 -2.79 1.33 -1.73
C ILE A 107 -4.09 0.52 -1.80
N ARG A 108 -5.18 1.12 -2.30
CA ARG A 108 -6.46 0.43 -2.42
C ARG A 108 -6.40 -0.78 -3.36
N LEU A 109 -5.64 -0.70 -4.44
CA LEU A 109 -5.38 -1.83 -5.34
C LEU A 109 -4.62 -2.95 -4.64
N ASP A 110 -3.60 -2.62 -3.86
CA ASP A 110 -2.81 -3.60 -3.10
C ASP A 110 -3.63 -4.26 -1.98
N GLU A 111 -4.52 -3.52 -1.30
CA GLU A 111 -5.45 -4.07 -0.31
C GLU A 111 -6.29 -5.21 -0.93
N LEU A 112 -6.90 -4.96 -2.10
CA LEU A 112 -7.70 -5.98 -2.79
C LEU A 112 -6.86 -7.21 -3.17
N LEU A 113 -5.62 -7.00 -3.60
CA LEU A 113 -4.69 -8.09 -3.93
C LEU A 113 -4.26 -8.87 -2.69
N GLN A 114 -4.09 -8.20 -1.56
CA GLN A 114 -3.75 -8.83 -0.30
C GLN A 114 -4.92 -9.66 0.24
N ASP A 115 -6.16 -9.15 0.15
CA ASP A 115 -7.38 -9.86 0.57
C ASP A 115 -7.54 -11.21 -0.14
N VAL A 116 -7.16 -11.30 -1.41
CA VAL A 116 -7.21 -12.56 -2.20
C VAL A 116 -5.92 -13.38 -2.16
N GLY A 117 -4.90 -12.93 -1.40
CA GLY A 117 -3.59 -13.62 -1.32
C GLY A 117 -2.76 -13.55 -2.60
N LYS A 118 -2.97 -12.52 -3.42
CA LYS A 118 -2.31 -12.28 -4.72
C LYS A 118 -1.39 -11.05 -4.72
N LEU A 119 -0.99 -10.56 -3.53
CA LEU A 119 -0.14 -9.38 -3.43
C LEU A 119 1.20 -9.52 -4.15
N THR A 120 1.81 -10.71 -4.20
CA THR A 120 3.07 -10.97 -4.93
C THR A 120 2.86 -11.56 -6.33
N ASP A 121 1.61 -11.81 -6.72
CA ASP A 121 1.24 -12.27 -8.06
C ASP A 121 1.09 -11.04 -8.96
N PHE A 122 2.19 -10.63 -9.60
CA PHE A 122 2.19 -9.42 -10.41
C PHE A 122 1.37 -9.57 -11.70
N ASP A 123 1.13 -10.79 -12.17
CA ASP A 123 0.37 -11.02 -13.41
C ASP A 123 -1.13 -11.18 -13.16
N TYR A 124 -1.55 -11.25 -11.89
CA TYR A 124 -2.96 -11.31 -11.53
C TYR A 124 -3.71 -10.03 -11.94
N VAL A 125 -4.86 -10.23 -12.58
CA VAL A 125 -5.77 -9.17 -13.03
C VAL A 125 -7.21 -9.66 -12.94
N ASP A 126 -8.08 -8.85 -12.35
CA ASP A 126 -9.53 -9.05 -12.34
C ASP A 126 -10.28 -7.76 -12.78
N THR A 127 -11.61 -7.79 -12.72
CA THR A 127 -12.48 -6.66 -13.10
C THR A 127 -12.32 -5.44 -12.20
N ASP A 128 -12.06 -5.63 -10.91
CA ASP A 128 -11.98 -4.55 -9.93
C ASP A 128 -10.61 -3.86 -10.03
N ILE A 129 -9.54 -4.65 -10.15
CA ILE A 129 -8.18 -4.19 -10.41
C ILE A 129 -8.12 -3.39 -11.72
N THR A 130 -8.71 -3.90 -12.80
CA THR A 130 -8.73 -3.17 -14.08
C THR A 130 -9.55 -1.87 -14.00
N SER A 131 -10.66 -1.87 -13.28
CA SER A 131 -11.48 -0.67 -13.08
C SER A 131 -10.73 0.41 -12.29
N LEU A 132 -10.10 0.03 -11.17
CA LEU A 132 -9.33 0.95 -10.33
C LEU A 132 -8.07 1.47 -11.02
N ARG A 133 -7.37 0.65 -11.83
CA ARG A 133 -6.22 1.10 -12.63
C ARG A 133 -6.57 2.25 -13.58
N LYS A 134 -7.82 2.35 -14.06
CA LYS A 134 -8.25 3.51 -14.86
C LYS A 134 -8.16 4.81 -14.07
N GLN A 135 -8.40 4.76 -12.75
CA GLN A 135 -8.27 5.93 -11.88
C GLN A 135 -6.81 6.39 -11.73
N MET A 136 -5.81 5.54 -12.00
CA MET A 136 -4.40 5.95 -12.01
C MET A 136 -4.07 6.91 -13.17
N GLN A 137 -4.85 6.87 -14.26
CA GLN A 137 -4.57 7.62 -15.49
C GLN A 137 -5.37 8.93 -15.61
N LEU A 138 -6.43 9.09 -14.82
CA LEU A 138 -7.31 10.25 -14.92
C LEU A 138 -6.68 11.46 -14.21
N PRO A 139 -6.53 12.62 -14.89
CA PRO A 139 -6.10 13.84 -14.23
C PRO A 139 -7.13 14.30 -13.20
N VAL A 140 -6.65 14.90 -12.11
CA VAL A 140 -7.44 15.38 -10.96
C VAL A 140 -8.69 16.16 -11.40
N SER A 141 -8.59 16.98 -12.46
CA SER A 141 -9.69 17.82 -12.96
C SER A 141 -10.93 17.05 -13.43
N LEU A 142 -10.82 15.77 -13.77
CA LEU A 142 -11.95 14.94 -14.22
C LEU A 142 -12.61 14.16 -13.08
N LEU A 143 -11.98 14.11 -11.91
CA LEU A 143 -12.48 13.43 -10.72
C LEU A 143 -13.20 14.45 -9.84
N SER A 144 -14.38 14.90 -10.27
CA SER A 144 -15.26 15.67 -9.40
C SER A 144 -15.62 14.84 -8.15
N PRO A 145 -15.56 15.40 -6.93
CA PRO A 145 -15.92 14.70 -5.72
C PRO A 145 -17.43 14.56 -5.63
N THR A 146 -18.02 13.56 -6.28
CA THR A 146 -19.37 13.11 -5.94
C THR A 146 -19.30 12.31 -4.65
N MET A 147 -19.15 13.01 -3.52
CA MET A 147 -19.68 12.56 -2.24
C MET A 147 -21.21 12.61 -2.33
N ALA A 148 -21.79 11.68 -3.10
CA ALA A 148 -23.22 11.42 -3.06
C ALA A 148 -23.47 10.56 -1.81
N THR A 149 -23.98 11.26 -0.81
CA THR A 149 -24.60 10.76 0.41
C THR A 149 -25.40 9.46 0.16
N PHE A 150 -25.12 8.47 1.01
CA PHE A 150 -26.00 7.34 1.22
C PHE A 150 -27.42 7.84 1.55
N SER A 151 -28.39 7.55 0.69
CA SER A 151 -29.81 7.52 1.05
C SER A 151 -30.39 6.22 0.54
N ILE A 152 -30.27 5.21 1.41
CA ILE A 152 -31.10 4.01 1.38
C ILE A 152 -32.54 4.41 1.69
N SER A 153 -33.47 3.89 0.88
CA SER A 153 -34.85 3.46 1.19
C SER A 153 -35.94 4.20 0.38
N GLN A 154 -36.50 3.55 -0.65
CA GLN A 154 -37.72 2.73 -0.54
C GLN A 154 -38.29 2.35 -1.91
N LYS A 155 -38.74 1.10 -1.99
CA LYS A 155 -39.48 0.45 -3.08
C LYS A 155 -40.74 1.23 -3.49
N LYS A 156 -41.08 1.21 -4.78
CA LYS A 156 -42.40 0.76 -5.28
C LYS A 156 -42.40 0.49 -6.78
N SER A 157 -43.11 -0.57 -7.12
CA SER A 157 -43.30 -1.23 -8.42
C SER A 157 -44.21 -0.47 -9.39
N SER A 158 -44.03 -0.80 -10.67
CA SER A 158 -45.04 -1.01 -11.74
C SER A 158 -45.01 -0.08 -12.97
N SER A 159 -44.86 -0.76 -14.12
CA SER A 159 -45.33 -0.46 -15.49
C SER A 159 -44.88 0.80 -16.25
N ASN A 160 -44.15 0.57 -17.35
CA ASN A 160 -44.09 1.37 -18.59
C ASN A 160 -45.49 1.56 -19.23
N PRO A 161 -45.73 2.35 -20.33
CA PRO A 161 -44.80 3.10 -21.22
C PRO A 161 -45.29 4.52 -21.68
N SER A 162 -44.47 5.16 -22.55
CA SER A 162 -44.80 6.09 -23.65
C SER A 162 -44.62 7.61 -23.46
N SER A 163 -43.87 8.17 -24.42
CA SER A 163 -43.43 9.55 -24.75
C SER A 163 -44.57 10.59 -24.94
N PRO A 164 -44.39 11.79 -25.58
CA PRO A 164 -43.28 12.75 -25.74
C PRO A 164 -43.71 14.24 -25.49
N ALA A 165 -42.76 15.19 -25.70
CA ALA A 165 -42.96 16.56 -26.24
C ALA A 165 -43.34 17.77 -25.33
N SER A 166 -42.48 18.79 -25.44
CA SER A 166 -42.77 20.23 -25.65
C SER A 166 -43.21 21.16 -24.51
N SER A 167 -42.33 22.14 -24.28
CA SER A 167 -42.55 23.59 -24.37
C SER A 167 -43.34 24.39 -23.31
N VAL A 168 -42.86 25.64 -23.20
CA VAL A 168 -43.39 26.92 -22.66
C VAL A 168 -43.41 27.13 -21.14
N LEU A 169 -42.60 28.04 -20.57
CA LEU A 169 -42.60 29.53 -20.55
C LEU A 169 -43.47 30.09 -19.41
N SER A 170 -42.79 30.77 -18.46
CA SER A 170 -43.23 31.72 -17.41
C SER A 170 -42.44 31.45 -16.12
N GLU A 171 -42.03 32.38 -15.27
CA GLU A 171 -41.97 33.85 -15.20
C GLU A 171 -41.24 34.15 -13.87
N VAL A 172 -40.50 35.26 -13.77
CA VAL A 172 -39.49 35.56 -12.71
C VAL A 172 -40.13 36.33 -11.51
N PRO A 173 -39.36 36.82 -10.51
CA PRO A 173 -38.99 36.30 -9.17
C PRO A 173 -39.76 37.01 -7.99
N PRO A 174 -39.46 36.79 -6.68
CA PRO A 174 -38.44 37.63 -5.99
C PRO A 174 -37.66 37.01 -4.79
N PHE A 175 -36.46 37.60 -4.56
CA PHE A 175 -35.76 37.90 -3.30
C PHE A 175 -35.78 36.93 -2.10
N LYS A 176 -34.58 36.52 -1.64
CA LYS A 176 -33.97 37.00 -0.37
C LYS A 176 -32.61 36.34 -0.02
N LYS A 177 -31.57 37.18 -0.11
CA LYS A 177 -30.46 37.41 0.82
C LYS A 177 -29.63 36.24 1.38
N ARG A 178 -28.33 36.33 1.06
CA ARG A 178 -27.15 35.75 1.74
C ARG A 178 -27.27 35.83 3.27
N ARG A 179 -26.79 34.77 3.95
CA ARG A 179 -26.08 34.92 5.22
C ARG A 179 -24.78 34.12 5.15
N ILE A 180 -23.69 34.86 5.00
CA ILE A 180 -22.32 34.41 5.19
C ILE A 180 -22.10 34.47 6.70
N SER A 181 -21.73 33.35 7.31
CA SER A 181 -21.26 33.34 8.70
C SER A 181 -19.74 33.35 8.68
N ILE A 182 -19.18 34.52 8.89
CA ILE A 182 -17.82 34.74 9.39
C ILE A 182 -17.86 34.64 10.92
N SER A 183 -16.92 33.93 11.51
CA SER A 183 -16.64 33.93 12.96
C SER A 183 -15.14 33.61 13.09
N SER A 184 -14.31 34.63 13.36
CA SER A 184 -13.75 35.01 14.67
C SER A 184 -12.38 34.33 14.85
N LEU A 185 -11.24 34.99 14.60
CA LEU A 185 -10.55 36.04 15.38
C LEU A 185 -10.19 35.63 16.83
N SER A 186 -8.89 35.34 17.00
CA SER A 186 -8.04 35.41 18.21
C SER A 186 -6.63 35.04 17.70
N ASP A 187 -5.63 35.91 17.51
CA ASP A 187 -5.13 37.08 18.26
C ASP A 187 -4.79 36.73 19.71
N ASP A 188 -3.53 36.37 19.92
CA ASP A 188 -2.79 36.47 21.18
C ASP A 188 -1.29 36.35 20.82
N ASP A 189 -0.62 37.50 20.83
CA ASP A 189 0.83 37.67 20.89
C ASP A 189 1.26 37.58 22.36
N ASP A 190 2.33 36.85 22.65
CA ASP A 190 3.24 37.03 23.81
C ASP A 190 4.50 36.21 23.46
N ASP A 191 5.52 36.83 22.87
CA ASP A 191 6.65 37.52 23.51
C ASP A 191 7.53 36.63 24.42
N ASP A 192 8.77 36.51 23.93
CA ASP A 192 10.04 36.62 24.63
C ASP A 192 10.65 35.52 25.51
N ASP A 193 11.98 35.60 25.41
CA ASP A 193 13.08 35.08 26.22
C ASP A 193 13.49 33.62 26.01
N ASP A 194 14.56 33.37 25.26
CA ASP A 194 16.00 33.62 25.53
C ASP A 194 16.67 32.49 26.34
N GLU A 195 17.97 32.38 26.08
CA GLU A 195 19.00 31.62 26.80
C GLU A 195 19.08 30.13 26.44
N GLU A 196 20.03 29.77 25.57
CA GLU A 196 21.42 29.46 25.93
C GLU A 196 21.50 28.23 26.84
N GLU A 197 22.10 27.14 26.34
CA GLU A 197 23.37 26.67 26.89
C GLU A 197 23.82 25.34 26.25
N GLU A 198 25.09 25.39 25.89
CA GLU A 198 25.91 24.43 25.20
C GLU A 198 26.09 23.12 25.99
N ARG A 199 25.99 21.97 25.32
CA ARG A 199 26.45 20.68 25.87
C ARG A 199 27.66 20.17 25.10
N PRO A 200 28.88 20.21 25.68
CA PRO A 200 30.05 19.64 25.05
C PRO A 200 30.21 18.14 25.32
N LEU A 201 30.93 17.52 24.38
CA LEU A 201 31.37 16.13 24.33
C LEU A 201 32.56 15.86 25.28
N ALA A 202 32.56 14.70 25.96
CA ALA A 202 33.69 13.74 26.10
C ALA A 202 33.84 13.03 27.48
N ALA A 203 33.91 11.69 27.38
CA ALA A 203 34.82 10.75 28.06
C ALA A 203 34.84 10.50 29.59
N ARG A 204 34.37 9.29 29.95
CA ARG A 204 35.11 8.17 30.61
C ARG A 204 35.49 8.28 32.11
N VAL A 205 34.91 7.45 32.99
CA VAL A 205 35.58 6.46 33.92
C VAL A 205 34.55 5.46 34.52
N LYS A 206 34.93 4.18 34.71
CA LYS A 206 34.27 3.12 35.55
C LYS A 206 34.88 3.15 36.99
N PRO A 207 34.62 2.26 38.00
CA PRO A 207 33.62 1.17 38.18
C PRO A 207 32.93 1.10 39.59
N SER A 208 32.00 0.14 39.73
CA SER A 208 31.64 -0.64 40.96
C SER A 208 30.99 0.05 42.17
N HIS A 209 29.76 -0.35 42.57
CA HIS A 209 29.49 -1.17 43.76
C HIS A 209 27.98 -1.41 44.00
N ARG A 210 27.73 -2.52 44.70
CA ARG A 210 26.49 -3.25 44.98
C ARG A 210 25.44 -2.53 45.83
N SER A 211 24.16 -2.79 45.56
CA SER A 211 23.04 -3.12 46.49
C SER A 211 21.73 -2.94 45.68
N GLY A 212 20.76 -3.85 45.61
CA GLY A 212 20.21 -4.77 46.60
C GLY A 212 18.77 -4.35 46.88
N LYS A 213 17.79 -4.79 46.08
CA LYS A 213 16.39 -4.86 46.54
C LYS A 213 15.56 -5.87 45.73
N LYS A 214 14.96 -6.79 46.49
CA LYS A 214 14.07 -7.87 46.06
C LYS A 214 12.65 -7.33 45.83
N GLY A 215 11.95 -7.87 44.83
CA GLY A 215 10.51 -7.70 44.61
C GLY A 215 9.91 -8.98 44.01
N PRO A 216 8.64 -9.33 44.33
CA PRO A 216 8.20 -10.72 44.43
C PRO A 216 7.70 -11.34 43.13
N GLY A 217 7.88 -12.66 43.05
CA GLY A 217 7.56 -13.49 41.89
C GLY A 217 6.09 -13.81 41.69
N TYR A 218 5.79 -14.24 40.46
CA TYR A 218 4.61 -15.01 40.13
C TYR A 218 5.03 -16.38 39.58
N LYS A 219 4.32 -17.38 40.09
CA LYS A 219 4.59 -18.81 39.98
C LYS A 219 4.22 -19.34 38.60
N SER A 220 5.09 -20.23 38.11
CA SER A 220 4.87 -21.15 37.01
C SER A 220 3.78 -22.19 37.32
N LYS A 221 3.09 -22.67 36.28
CA LYS A 221 2.45 -24.00 36.25
C LYS A 221 2.81 -24.71 34.93
N PRO A 222 3.23 -25.99 34.99
CA PRO A 222 3.63 -26.77 33.81
C PRO A 222 2.57 -27.78 33.33
N HIS A 223 2.60 -28.06 32.01
CA HIS A 223 2.34 -29.33 31.27
C HIS A 223 0.92 -30.00 31.37
N PRO A 224 0.43 -30.74 30.33
CA PRO A 224 1.13 -31.85 29.69
C PRO A 224 0.97 -32.06 28.16
N ALA A 225 1.87 -32.89 27.66
CA ALA A 225 1.97 -33.44 26.32
C ALA A 225 0.94 -34.54 26.02
N SER A 226 0.58 -34.70 24.75
CA SER A 226 0.01 -35.91 24.13
C SER A 226 0.16 -35.79 22.60
N LYS A 227 1.16 -36.44 21.99
CA LYS A 227 1.15 -37.75 21.31
C LYS A 227 0.44 -37.81 19.93
N LYS A 228 1.29 -37.95 18.91
CA LYS A 228 1.28 -38.91 17.77
C LYS A 228 0.01 -39.06 16.92
N HIS A 229 0.14 -38.93 15.59
CA HIS A 229 0.04 -40.05 14.65
C HIS A 229 0.51 -39.66 13.23
N ALA A 230 0.96 -40.67 12.49
CA ALA A 230 1.72 -40.63 11.25
C ALA A 230 0.89 -40.93 9.99
N LYS A 231 1.58 -40.96 8.82
CA LYS A 231 1.22 -41.52 7.48
C LYS A 231 0.35 -40.61 6.59
N SER A 232 0.53 -40.54 5.26
CA SER A 232 1.38 -41.26 4.30
C SER A 232 1.28 -40.61 2.90
N ASN A 233 2.33 -40.80 2.09
CA ASN A 233 2.39 -41.04 0.63
C ASN A 233 1.29 -40.51 -0.30
N GLY A 234 1.73 -39.81 -1.36
CA GLY A 234 0.92 -39.56 -2.55
C GLY A 234 1.74 -39.04 -3.73
N SER A 235 2.64 -39.88 -4.26
CA SER A 235 3.25 -39.69 -5.58
C SER A 235 2.21 -39.89 -6.68
N ALA A 236 2.07 -38.94 -7.61
CA ALA A 236 1.47 -39.19 -8.91
C ALA A 236 2.22 -38.43 -10.01
N LYS A 237 3.10 -39.16 -10.69
CA LYS A 237 3.58 -38.87 -12.04
C LYS A 237 2.40 -39.04 -13.00
N THR A 238 2.21 -38.14 -13.96
CA THR A 238 1.87 -38.56 -15.33
C THR A 238 2.49 -37.61 -16.35
N ASN A 239 3.12 -38.23 -17.36
CA ASN A 239 3.66 -37.66 -18.57
C ASN A 239 2.52 -37.29 -19.54
N GLY A 240 2.75 -36.29 -20.40
CA GLY A 240 1.91 -36.02 -21.55
C GLY A 240 2.69 -35.29 -22.65
N HIS A 241 3.46 -36.05 -23.43
CA HIS A 241 3.92 -35.63 -24.75
C HIS A 241 2.72 -35.36 -25.67
N SER A 242 2.80 -34.34 -26.53
CA SER A 242 2.59 -34.49 -27.98
C SER A 242 2.97 -33.21 -28.72
N ALA A 243 3.95 -33.36 -29.60
CA ALA A 243 4.20 -32.49 -30.73
C ALA A 243 3.18 -32.77 -31.84
N ALA A 244 2.75 -31.76 -32.58
CA ALA A 244 2.18 -31.94 -33.91
C ALA A 244 2.51 -30.74 -34.80
N THR A 245 3.53 -30.94 -35.62
CA THR A 245 3.85 -30.23 -36.85
C THR A 245 2.69 -30.36 -37.84
N VAL A 246 2.19 -29.26 -38.43
CA VAL A 246 1.60 -29.31 -39.78
C VAL A 246 1.96 -28.02 -40.53
N LYS A 247 2.69 -28.22 -41.62
CA LYS A 247 2.92 -27.27 -42.71
C LYS A 247 1.62 -27.06 -43.49
N VAL A 248 1.36 -25.83 -43.93
CA VAL A 248 1.06 -25.53 -45.35
C VAL A 248 1.79 -24.25 -45.69
#